data_AF-A0A1V2H9F4-F1
#
_entry.id   AF-A0A1V2H9F4-F1
#
_cell.length_a   1.000
_cell.length_b   1.000
_cell.length_c   1.000
_cell.angle_alpha   90.00
_cell.angle_beta   90.00
_cell.angle_gamma   90.00
#
_symmetry.space_group_name_H-M   'P 1'
#
loop_
_entity.id
_entity.type
_entity.pdbx_description
1 polymer ?
#
loop_
_entity_poly.entity_id
_entity_poly.type
_entity_poly.pdbx_seq_one_letter_code
_entity_poly.pdbx_strand_id
1 'polypeptide(L)'
;MLLGAMLALLAAAPAAAHDALPLLENDLAAQDAARAARSWQIARAREAGVEPRIRTARIDLNGDGQPDIIATLQTPQKCAAMGLRDCPLIVLKAEGNRFVEIGTFFGDEVQMVDQRHQGWQAFESRFTNSPWRRTTWNGTMYRLVR
;
A
#
# COMPACT_ATOMS: atom_id res chain seq x y z
N MET A 1 -58.77 -16.31 -9.47
CA MET A 1 -57.48 -16.81 -8.94
C MET A 1 -56.40 -15.84 -9.38
N LEU A 2 -55.99 -14.93 -8.50
CA LEU A 2 -54.95 -13.93 -8.77
C LEU A 2 -53.69 -14.35 -7.98
N LEU A 3 -52.65 -14.79 -8.70
CA LEU A 3 -51.32 -15.04 -8.13
C LEU A 3 -50.65 -13.68 -7.87
N GLY A 4 -50.43 -13.36 -6.59
CA GLY A 4 -49.59 -12.24 -6.18
C GLY A 4 -48.11 -12.63 -6.26
N ALA A 5 -47.36 -11.95 -7.13
CA ALA A 5 -45.91 -12.05 -7.18
C ALA A 5 -45.30 -11.23 -6.04
N MET A 6 -44.69 -11.91 -5.07
CA MET A 6 -43.92 -11.27 -4.00
C MET A 6 -42.52 -10.92 -4.55
N LEU A 7 -42.32 -9.64 -4.87
CA LEU A 7 -41.00 -9.08 -5.17
C LEU A 7 -40.22 -8.94 -3.84
N ALA A 8 -39.25 -9.82 -3.59
CA ALA A 8 -38.33 -9.66 -2.47
C ALA A 8 -37.28 -8.60 -2.82
N LEU A 9 -37.37 -7.41 -2.19
CA LEU A 9 -36.27 -6.44 -2.19
C LEU A 9 -35.11 -7.01 -1.36
N LEU A 10 -34.05 -7.45 -2.04
CA LEU A 10 -32.74 -7.69 -1.41
C LEU A 10 -32.13 -6.32 -1.07
N ALA A 11 -32.18 -5.93 0.19
CA ALA A 11 -31.40 -4.81 0.69
C ALA A 11 -29.91 -5.21 0.64
N ALA A 12 -29.13 -4.53 -0.21
CA ALA A 12 -27.68 -4.68 -0.21
C ALA A 12 -27.14 -4.21 1.15
N ALA A 13 -26.52 -5.12 1.89
CA ALA A 13 -25.83 -4.75 3.12
C ALA A 13 -24.72 -3.73 2.79
N PRO A 14 -24.48 -2.72 3.65
CA PRO A 14 -23.36 -1.81 3.46
C PRO A 14 -22.08 -2.63 3.43
N ALA A 15 -21.26 -2.43 2.40
CA ALA A 15 -19.93 -3.04 2.32
C ALA A 15 -19.18 -2.69 3.60
N ALA A 16 -18.71 -3.71 4.33
CA ALA A 16 -17.93 -3.51 5.54
C ALA A 16 -16.73 -2.61 5.21
N ALA A 17 -16.49 -1.60 6.04
CA ALA A 17 -15.25 -0.84 5.97
C ALA A 17 -14.10 -1.84 6.20
N HIS A 18 -13.14 -1.87 5.28
CA HIS A 18 -11.98 -2.73 5.42
C HIS A 18 -11.06 -2.10 6.47
N ASP A 19 -10.53 -2.91 7.40
CA ASP A 19 -9.58 -2.41 8.39
C ASP A 19 -8.28 -1.98 7.71
N ALA A 20 -7.66 -0.93 8.25
CA ALA A 20 -6.34 -0.51 7.80
C ALA A 20 -5.31 -1.62 8.06
N LEU A 21 -4.48 -1.91 7.05
CA LEU A 21 -3.34 -2.79 7.15
C LEU A 21 -2.33 -2.18 8.16
N PRO A 22 -2.00 -2.88 9.26
CA PRO A 22 -1.07 -2.35 10.25
C PRO A 22 0.35 -2.31 9.68
N LEU A 23 0.86 -1.10 9.44
CA LEU A 23 2.26 -0.86 9.10
C LEU A 23 3.08 -0.71 10.39
N LEU A 24 4.06 -1.57 10.62
CA LEU A 24 4.81 -1.67 11.88
C LEU A 24 6.30 -1.43 11.68
N GLU A 25 7.02 -1.14 12.78
CA GLU A 25 8.49 -0.90 12.77
C GLU A 25 9.30 -2.07 13.32
N ASN A 26 8.74 -3.27 13.31
CA ASN A 26 9.31 -4.47 13.96
C ASN A 26 9.82 -5.54 13.00
N ASP A 27 9.71 -5.33 11.68
CA ASP A 27 10.25 -6.25 10.65
C ASP A 27 11.52 -5.67 10.02
N LEU A 28 12.67 -5.97 10.63
CA LEU A 28 13.97 -5.46 10.18
C LEU A 28 14.29 -5.86 8.74
N ALA A 29 13.95 -7.08 8.33
CA ALA A 29 14.23 -7.57 6.98
C ALA A 29 13.40 -6.81 5.93
N ALA A 30 12.13 -6.51 6.22
CA ALA A 30 11.31 -5.69 5.32
C ALA A 30 11.78 -4.23 5.29
N GLN A 31 12.21 -3.68 6.43
CA GLN A 31 12.79 -2.34 6.50
C GLN A 31 14.07 -2.22 5.69
N ASP A 32 14.95 -3.24 5.73
CA ASP A 32 16.18 -3.26 4.95
C ASP A 32 15.91 -3.33 3.45
N ALA A 33 14.91 -4.11 3.02
CA ALA A 33 14.47 -4.14 1.63
C ALA A 33 13.95 -2.76 1.16
N ALA A 34 13.12 -2.10 1.97
CA ALA A 34 12.65 -0.75 1.69
C ALA A 34 13.80 0.28 1.69
N ARG A 35 14.78 0.14 2.59
CA ARG A 35 15.97 0.98 2.65
C ARG A 35 16.84 0.84 1.41
N ALA A 36 17.03 -0.39 0.94
CA ALA A 36 17.76 -0.66 -0.30
C ALA A 36 17.05 -0.04 -1.51
N ALA A 37 15.73 -0.23 -1.62
CA ALA A 37 14.91 0.33 -2.71
C ALA A 37 14.91 1.88 -2.74
N ARG A 38 15.14 2.53 -1.59
CA ARG A 38 15.13 3.99 -1.43
C ARG A 38 16.44 4.56 -0.91
N SER A 39 17.55 3.88 -1.20
CA SER A 39 18.87 4.21 -0.69
C SER A 39 19.27 5.67 -0.95
N TRP A 40 19.01 6.18 -2.15
CA TRP A 40 19.30 7.58 -2.50
C TRP A 40 18.46 8.59 -1.69
N GLN A 41 17.14 8.38 -1.57
CA GLN A 41 16.28 9.26 -0.79
C GLN A 41 16.68 9.27 0.69
N ILE A 42 17.04 8.11 1.23
CA ILE A 42 17.47 7.97 2.62
C ILE A 42 18.83 8.64 2.84
N ALA A 43 19.79 8.47 1.92
CA ALA A 43 21.07 9.17 1.99
C ALA A 43 20.86 10.69 2.01
N ARG A 44 19.99 11.21 1.14
CA ARG A 44 19.66 12.64 1.11
C ARG A 44 19.04 13.15 2.41
N ALA A 45 18.13 12.40 3.03
CA ALA A 45 17.59 12.78 4.34
C ALA A 45 18.67 12.82 5.42
N ARG A 46 19.58 11.85 5.42
CA ARG A 46 20.70 11.78 6.37
C ARG A 46 21.70 12.93 6.18
N GLU A 47 21.99 13.31 4.94
CA GLU A 47 22.77 14.51 4.63
C GLU A 47 22.12 15.78 5.17
N ALA A 48 20.79 15.82 5.24
CA ALA A 48 20.02 16.88 5.88
C ALA A 48 19.88 16.73 7.41
N GLY A 49 20.55 15.74 8.03
CA GLY A 49 20.49 15.49 9.48
C GLY A 49 19.19 14.84 9.95
N VAL A 50 18.43 14.21 9.06
CA VAL A 50 17.13 13.59 9.35
C VAL A 50 17.22 12.07 9.15
N GLU A 51 16.86 11.30 10.16
CA GLU A 51 16.73 9.84 10.03
C GLU A 51 15.27 9.48 9.66
N PRO A 52 15.02 8.89 8.48
CA PRO A 52 13.68 8.45 8.11
C PRO A 52 13.22 7.25 8.95
N ARG A 53 11.94 7.26 9.35
CA ARG A 53 11.25 6.10 9.90
C ARG A 53 10.66 5.26 8.77
N ILE A 54 10.77 3.95 8.88
CA ILE A 54 10.27 2.99 7.90
C ILE A 54 9.27 2.07 8.60
N ARG A 55 8.01 2.13 8.17
CA ARG A 55 6.96 1.22 8.63
C ARG A 55 6.61 0.27 7.49
N THR A 56 6.45 -1.00 7.79
CA THR A 56 6.25 -2.04 6.78
C THR A 56 5.11 -2.98 7.14
N ALA A 57 4.51 -3.60 6.14
CA ALA A 57 3.68 -4.79 6.27
C ALA A 57 4.07 -5.80 5.19
N ARG A 58 4.00 -7.09 5.54
CA ARG A 58 4.15 -8.21 4.62
C ARG A 58 2.80 -8.75 4.22
N ILE A 59 2.57 -8.91 2.94
CA ILE A 59 1.31 -9.43 2.40
C ILE A 59 1.55 -10.09 1.05
N ASP A 60 0.95 -11.25 0.82
CA ASP A 60 0.97 -11.89 -0.49
C ASP A 60 -0.06 -11.20 -1.41
N LEU A 61 0.42 -10.33 -2.31
CA LEU A 61 -0.46 -9.55 -3.18
C LEU A 61 -0.88 -10.33 -4.42
N ASN A 62 -0.13 -11.33 -4.86
CA ASN A 62 -0.39 -12.04 -6.12
C ASN A 62 -0.89 -13.48 -5.93
N GLY A 63 -0.89 -14.00 -4.71
CA GLY A 63 -1.34 -15.34 -4.35
C GLY A 63 -0.31 -16.44 -4.61
N ASP A 64 0.98 -16.10 -4.74
CA ASP A 64 2.04 -17.07 -5.03
C ASP A 64 2.67 -17.72 -3.78
N GLY A 65 2.21 -17.32 -2.58
CA GLY A 65 2.69 -17.81 -1.29
C GLY A 65 3.96 -17.11 -0.78
N GLN A 66 4.55 -16.17 -1.53
CA GLN A 66 5.64 -15.32 -1.08
C GLN A 66 5.11 -13.93 -0.68
N PRO A 67 5.45 -13.43 0.52
CA PRO A 67 4.98 -12.12 0.94
C PRO A 67 5.72 -10.99 0.21
N ASP A 68 4.94 -10.10 -0.41
CA ASP A 68 5.38 -8.79 -0.85
C ASP A 68 5.45 -7.81 0.33
N ILE A 69 6.05 -6.64 0.11
CA ILE A 69 6.21 -5.59 1.13
C ILE A 69 5.47 -4.34 0.70
N ILE A 70 4.66 -3.81 1.61
CA ILE A 70 4.19 -2.42 1.54
C ILE A 70 4.95 -1.64 2.60
N ALA A 71 5.58 -0.54 2.21
CA ALA A 71 6.38 0.29 3.11
C ALA A 71 6.06 1.78 2.98
N THR A 72 6.10 2.50 4.08
CA THR A 72 6.06 3.96 4.10
C THR A 72 7.37 4.51 4.62
N LEU A 73 7.84 5.60 4.02
CA LEU A 73 9.01 6.34 4.48
C LEU A 73 8.54 7.67 5.03
N GLN A 74 8.78 7.92 6.32
CA GLN A 74 8.32 9.11 7.02
C GLN A 74 9.49 9.86 7.64
N THR A 75 9.40 11.18 7.72
CA THR A 75 10.33 11.98 8.52
C THR A 75 9.57 13.02 9.37
N PRO A 76 10.18 13.57 10.44
CA PRO A 76 9.53 14.56 11.31
C PRO A 76 9.01 15.81 10.57
N GLN A 77 9.66 16.21 9.47
CA GLN A 77 9.34 17.41 8.70
C GLN A 77 8.58 17.08 7.40
N LYS A 78 7.76 16.02 7.43
CA LYS A 78 7.26 15.34 6.21
C LYS A 78 8.44 14.88 5.34
N CYS A 79 8.24 14.61 4.05
CA CYS A 79 9.28 14.02 3.22
C CYS A 79 10.12 15.04 2.43
N ALA A 80 10.08 16.31 2.85
CA ALA A 80 10.86 17.41 2.29
C ALA A 80 12.38 17.17 2.39
N ALA A 81 12.85 16.59 3.50
CA ALA A 81 14.26 16.23 3.67
C ALA A 81 14.74 15.17 2.65
N MET A 82 13.83 14.36 2.12
CA MET A 82 14.10 13.42 1.01
C MET A 82 13.98 14.07 -0.38
N GLY A 83 13.74 15.39 -0.46
CA GLY A 83 13.47 16.09 -1.70
C GLY A 83 12.07 15.84 -2.26
N LEU A 84 11.15 15.30 -1.46
CA LEU A 84 9.78 14.96 -1.87
C LEU A 84 8.79 15.93 -1.24
N ARG A 85 7.72 16.27 -1.98
CA ARG A 85 6.62 17.07 -1.42
C ARG A 85 5.85 16.30 -0.35
N ASP A 86 5.67 15.00 -0.61
CA ASP A 86 4.83 14.10 0.17
C ASP A 86 5.55 12.77 0.41
N CYS A 87 5.16 12.07 1.46
CA CYS A 87 5.83 10.84 1.89
C CYS A 87 5.46 9.65 1.02
N PRO A 88 6.47 8.92 0.50
CA PRO A 88 6.20 7.83 -0.41
C PRO A 88 5.70 6.61 0.35
N LEU A 89 4.72 5.98 -0.25
CA LEU A 89 4.32 4.62 0.00
C LEU A 89 4.80 3.77 -1.16
N ILE A 90 5.51 2.68 -0.87
CA ILE A 90 6.15 1.85 -1.90
C ILE A 90 5.66 0.42 -1.76
N VAL A 91 5.54 -0.25 -2.91
CA VAL A 91 5.17 -1.66 -2.98
C VAL A 91 6.33 -2.41 -3.60
N LEU A 92 6.85 -3.39 -2.89
CA LEU A 92 7.97 -4.22 -3.31
C LEU A 92 7.51 -5.66 -3.48
N LYS A 93 7.72 -6.20 -4.67
CA LYS A 93 7.42 -7.57 -5.02
C LYS A 93 8.57 -8.50 -4.63
N ALA A 94 8.26 -9.66 -4.05
CA ALA A 94 9.25 -10.72 -3.88
C ALA A 94 9.61 -11.35 -5.25
N GLU A 95 10.91 -11.42 -5.56
CA GLU A 95 11.42 -12.11 -6.75
C GLU A 95 12.64 -12.97 -6.38
N GLY A 96 12.40 -14.22 -6.02
CA GLY A 96 13.47 -15.12 -5.56
C GLY A 96 14.06 -14.62 -4.25
N ASN A 97 15.33 -14.22 -4.27
CA ASN A 97 16.05 -13.73 -3.08
C ASN A 97 16.11 -12.20 -2.97
N ARG A 98 15.38 -11.46 -3.81
CA ARG A 98 15.39 -9.99 -3.84
C ARG A 98 13.99 -9.43 -3.88
N PHE A 99 13.89 -8.12 -3.63
CA PHE A 99 12.66 -7.35 -3.78
C PHE A 99 12.78 -6.38 -4.95
N VAL A 100 11.71 -6.23 -5.73
CA VAL A 100 11.62 -5.29 -6.86
C VAL A 100 10.49 -4.32 -6.62
N GLU A 101 10.74 -3.03 -6.75
CA GLU A 101 9.68 -2.03 -6.62
C GLU A 101 8.70 -2.13 -7.80
N ILE A 102 7.42 -2.32 -7.46
CA ILE A 102 6.30 -2.43 -8.41
C ILE A 102 5.23 -1.35 -8.18
N GLY A 103 5.52 -0.33 -7.39
CA GLY A 103 4.61 0.79 -7.16
C GLY A 103 5.18 1.86 -6.23
N THR A 104 4.89 3.12 -6.55
CA THR A 104 5.12 4.28 -5.66
C THR A 104 3.86 5.13 -5.62
N PHE A 105 3.42 5.47 -4.43
CA PHE A 105 2.24 6.28 -4.13
C PHE A 105 2.56 7.28 -3.03
N PHE A 106 1.55 8.05 -2.65
CA PHE A 106 1.62 8.94 -1.50
C PHE A 106 0.55 8.51 -0.49
N GLY A 107 0.98 8.31 0.75
CA GLY A 107 0.09 7.91 1.84
C GLY A 107 0.87 7.37 3.04
N ASP A 108 0.20 7.33 4.18
CA ASP A 108 0.67 6.77 5.45
C ASP A 108 -0.24 5.64 5.97
N GLU A 109 -1.40 5.45 5.34
CA GLU A 109 -2.36 4.39 5.63
C GLU A 109 -2.70 3.60 4.37
N VAL A 110 -2.94 2.30 4.55
CA VAL A 110 -3.32 1.36 3.50
C VAL A 110 -4.44 0.47 4.01
N GLN A 111 -5.37 0.10 3.15
CA GLN A 111 -6.31 -0.98 3.41
C GLN A 111 -6.40 -1.88 2.18
N MET A 112 -6.57 -3.18 2.39
CA MET A 112 -6.87 -4.11 1.31
C MET A 112 -8.34 -3.95 0.93
N VAL A 113 -8.66 -4.10 -0.35
CA VAL A 113 -10.06 -4.14 -0.81
C VAL A 113 -10.39 -5.54 -1.31
N ASP A 114 -11.59 -6.04 -1.13
CA ASP A 114 -11.99 -7.36 -1.67
C ASP A 114 -12.18 -7.33 -3.20
N GLN A 115 -11.09 -7.08 -3.91
CA GLN A 115 -11.02 -7.02 -5.37
C GLN A 115 -9.62 -7.44 -5.82
N ARG A 116 -9.56 -8.27 -6.86
CA ARG A 116 -8.32 -8.61 -7.56
C ARG A 116 -8.37 -8.18 -9.01
N HIS A 117 -7.24 -7.77 -9.55
CA HIS A 117 -7.06 -7.43 -10.97
C HIS A 117 -5.93 -8.28 -11.54
N GLN A 118 -6.25 -9.16 -12.50
CA GLN A 118 -5.29 -10.08 -13.12
C GLN A 118 -4.52 -10.93 -12.08
N GLY A 119 -5.21 -11.39 -11.03
CA GLY A 119 -4.62 -12.17 -9.95
C GLY A 119 -3.99 -11.34 -8.83
N TRP A 120 -3.87 -10.02 -8.96
CA TRP A 120 -3.26 -9.17 -7.94
C TRP A 120 -4.29 -8.46 -7.05
N GLN A 121 -4.06 -8.49 -5.76
CA GLN A 121 -4.82 -7.85 -4.70
C GLN A 121 -4.82 -6.33 -4.88
N ALA A 122 -6.00 -5.72 -5.04
CA ALA A 122 -6.11 -4.27 -5.02
C ALA A 122 -6.05 -3.74 -3.59
N PHE A 123 -5.67 -2.48 -3.47
CA PHE A 123 -5.65 -1.77 -2.19
C PHE A 123 -6.03 -0.30 -2.37
N GLU A 124 -6.32 0.33 -1.25
CA GLU A 124 -6.50 1.77 -1.16
C GLU A 124 -5.44 2.36 -0.24
N SER A 125 -4.97 3.56 -0.56
CA SER A 125 -4.03 4.31 0.27
C SER A 125 -4.51 5.74 0.48
N ARG A 126 -4.14 6.34 1.61
CA ARG A 126 -4.39 7.76 1.90
C ARG A 126 -3.30 8.34 2.79
N PHE A 127 -3.27 9.66 2.87
CA PHE A 127 -2.76 10.33 4.07
C PHE A 127 -3.83 10.33 5.15
N THR A 128 -3.42 10.36 6.42
CA THR A 128 -4.34 10.54 7.54
C THR A 128 -5.26 11.75 7.26
N ASN A 129 -6.57 11.54 7.45
CA ASN A 129 -7.64 12.51 7.15
C ASN A 129 -7.85 12.88 5.67
N SER A 130 -7.24 12.18 4.72
CA SER A 130 -7.50 12.36 3.28
C SER A 130 -8.46 11.29 2.74
N PRO A 131 -9.10 11.53 1.58
CA PRO A 131 -9.86 10.48 0.91
C PRO A 131 -8.99 9.28 0.53
N TRP A 132 -9.56 8.09 0.65
CA TRP A 132 -8.97 6.86 0.11
C TRP A 132 -8.82 6.94 -1.40
N ARG A 133 -7.67 6.49 -1.91
CA ARG A 133 -7.43 6.38 -3.34
C ARG A 133 -7.10 4.95 -3.70
N ARG A 134 -7.82 4.43 -4.69
CA ARG A 134 -7.68 3.05 -5.12
C ARG A 134 -6.49 2.86 -6.04
N THR A 135 -5.82 1.75 -5.83
CA THR A 135 -4.63 1.33 -6.55
C THR A 135 -4.81 -0.11 -7.00
N THR A 136 -4.63 -0.34 -8.31
CA THR A 136 -4.84 -1.64 -8.94
C THR A 136 -3.65 -2.03 -9.80
N TRP A 137 -3.50 -3.32 -10.03
CA TRP A 137 -2.48 -3.87 -10.92
C TRP A 137 -2.89 -3.70 -12.39
N ASN A 138 -1.96 -3.24 -13.24
CA ASN A 138 -2.22 -3.02 -14.66
C ASN A 138 -1.58 -4.06 -15.61
N GLY A 139 -0.96 -5.11 -15.07
CA GLY A 139 -0.18 -6.11 -15.83
C GLY A 139 1.33 -5.98 -15.64
N THR A 140 1.82 -4.86 -15.13
CA THR A 140 3.26 -4.62 -14.92
C THR A 140 3.58 -3.98 -13.58
N MET A 141 2.71 -3.08 -13.10
CA MET A 141 2.90 -2.40 -11.83
C MET A 141 1.56 -1.93 -11.26
N TYR A 142 1.57 -1.56 -9.98
CA TYR A 142 0.44 -0.90 -9.36
C TYR A 142 0.28 0.54 -9.86
N ARG A 143 -0.96 0.94 -10.12
CA ARG A 143 -1.34 2.27 -10.59
C ARG A 143 -2.56 2.77 -9.84
N LEU A 144 -2.56 4.07 -9.55
CA LEU A 144 -3.72 4.74 -9.00
C LEU A 144 -4.81 4.80 -10.08
N VAL A 145 -6.00 4.31 -9.75
CA VAL A 145 -7.20 4.43 -10.60
C VAL A 145 -7.98 5.67 -10.18
N ARG A 146 -8.49 6.38 -11.19
CA ARG A 146 -9.31 7.59 -10.99
C ARG A 146 -10.75 7.23 -10.67
#